data_AF-A0A1I1YSX9-F1
#
_entry.id   AF-A0A1I1YSX9-F1
#
_cell.length_a   1.000
_cell.length_b   1.000
_cell.length_c   1.000
_cell.angle_alpha   90.00
_cell.angle_beta   90.00
_cell.angle_gamma   90.00
#
_symmetry.space_group_name_H-M   'P 1'
#
loop_
_entity.id
_entity.type
_entity.pdbx_description
1 polymer ?
#
loop_
_entity_poly.entity_id
_entity_poly.type
_entity_poly.pdbx_seq_one_letter_code
_entity_poly.pdbx_strand_id
1 'polypeptide(L)'
;MPDTFARRTGTVVVTVNYRLGAMGFLATAGLDGETRDGVSGNFGMLDQQAALRWVRADIGRFGGDPGRVTVAGEWAGGRSVCTQLASPTSKGLYRAGIVESGAYGNCAARTHEAAVAAGAAFARKVGCADLSAACLRGKSSAEILAAQGGFDWGPVVGGAFLPVQPFEAYAKGAAARVPVLNGANEDEGRLFAFARFDNAGTPLTAERYPAVVKETWGADPGERVLERYPLDGYTSPALAYATAFGDHLMACPALRLDAVLAGRGPVYAYEFADRTSPPFASLRDLHTGFDFGATHVNEVQYFFKHFGLTTPLNAEQRVLSLQMIQYWGSFVRGGVPRADGQPAMPGGAGPVLSLRTASRGGNIVSTTVHREHRCDLWDAAARG
;
A
#
# COMPACT_ATOMS: atom_id res chain seq x y z
N MET A 1 -4.08 -6.69 -16.31
CA MET A 1 -3.38 -6.66 -17.62
C MET A 1 -2.90 -5.24 -17.89
N PRO A 2 -1.58 -5.04 -18.12
CA PRO A 2 -0.98 -3.72 -18.30
C PRO A 2 -0.94 -3.22 -19.76
N ASP A 3 -1.74 -3.82 -20.66
CA ASP A 3 -1.62 -3.66 -22.10
C ASP A 3 -1.84 -2.21 -22.58
N THR A 4 -2.84 -1.52 -22.04
CA THR A 4 -3.09 -0.10 -22.38
C THR A 4 -1.96 0.80 -21.88
N PHE A 5 -1.50 0.61 -20.65
CA PHE A 5 -0.40 1.39 -20.08
C PHE A 5 0.89 1.21 -20.88
N ALA A 6 1.28 -0.03 -21.16
CA ALA A 6 2.49 -0.35 -21.92
C ALA A 6 2.46 0.30 -23.31
N ARG A 7 1.37 0.13 -24.08
CA ARG A 7 1.22 0.72 -25.41
C ARG A 7 1.27 2.25 -25.41
N ARG A 8 0.63 2.90 -24.43
CA ARG A 8 0.56 4.37 -24.38
C ARG A 8 1.85 5.03 -23.91
N THR A 9 2.61 4.35 -23.05
CA THR A 9 3.81 4.92 -22.42
C THR A 9 5.10 4.45 -23.07
N GLY A 10 5.07 3.37 -23.85
CA GLY A 10 6.27 2.70 -24.35
C GLY A 10 7.04 1.96 -23.25
N THR A 11 6.38 1.62 -22.14
CA THR A 11 7.00 0.96 -20.98
C THR A 11 6.92 -0.56 -21.14
N VAL A 12 8.04 -1.25 -20.85
CA VAL A 12 8.01 -2.70 -20.59
C VAL A 12 7.52 -2.93 -19.16
N VAL A 13 6.34 -3.55 -19.03
CA VAL A 13 5.74 -3.85 -17.71
C VAL A 13 6.02 -5.29 -17.34
N VAL A 14 6.66 -5.49 -16.19
CA VAL A 14 6.96 -6.81 -15.62
C VAL A 14 6.12 -7.01 -14.37
N THR A 15 5.35 -8.10 -14.32
CA THR A 15 4.62 -8.53 -13.13
C THR A 15 5.23 -9.84 -12.63
N VAL A 16 5.35 -10.00 -11.31
CA VAL A 16 6.06 -11.14 -10.71
C VAL A 16 5.20 -11.75 -9.62
N ASN A 17 5.27 -13.08 -9.51
CA ASN A 17 4.78 -13.77 -8.32
C ASN A 17 5.90 -13.76 -7.27
N TYR A 18 5.52 -13.62 -6.00
CA TYR A 18 6.40 -13.80 -4.86
C TYR A 18 5.64 -14.55 -3.78
N ARG A 19 6.34 -15.23 -2.87
CA ARG A 19 5.68 -15.99 -1.81
C ARG A 19 4.91 -15.06 -0.87
N LEU A 20 3.69 -15.47 -0.51
CA LEU A 20 2.77 -14.75 0.37
C LEU A 20 2.56 -15.50 1.69
N GLY A 21 1.95 -14.82 2.67
CA GLY A 21 1.53 -15.44 3.93
C GLY A 21 2.67 -16.13 4.67
N ALA A 22 2.37 -17.26 5.32
CA ALA A 22 3.38 -18.06 6.01
C ALA A 22 4.52 -18.52 5.08
N MET A 23 4.24 -18.80 3.80
CA MET A 23 5.27 -19.24 2.85
C MET A 23 6.28 -18.15 2.50
N GLY A 24 5.86 -16.87 2.59
CA GLY A 24 6.70 -15.71 2.30
C GLY A 24 7.33 -15.07 3.53
N PHE A 25 6.69 -15.18 4.70
CA PHE A 25 6.99 -14.32 5.85
C PHE A 25 7.07 -15.06 7.20
N LEU A 26 7.11 -16.40 7.20
CA LEU A 26 7.32 -17.16 8.43
C LEU A 26 8.75 -16.98 8.95
N ALA A 27 8.87 -16.63 10.22
CA ALA A 27 10.12 -16.64 10.97
C ALA A 27 10.02 -17.62 12.15
N THR A 28 11.05 -18.44 12.36
CA THR A 28 11.16 -19.32 13.53
C THR A 28 12.63 -19.45 13.91
N ALA A 29 12.94 -19.83 15.15
CA ALA A 29 14.32 -20.09 15.56
C ALA A 29 15.01 -21.17 14.69
N GLY A 30 14.25 -22.19 14.26
CA GLY A 30 14.76 -23.21 13.35
C GLY A 30 15.10 -22.67 11.96
N LEU A 31 14.32 -21.70 11.43
CA LEU A 31 14.62 -21.03 10.17
C LEU A 31 15.74 -19.99 10.31
N ASP A 32 15.82 -19.30 11.44
CA ASP A 32 16.90 -18.35 11.75
C ASP A 32 18.27 -19.04 11.70
N GLY A 33 18.36 -20.27 12.23
CA GLY A 33 19.58 -21.08 12.20
C GLY A 33 20.09 -21.45 10.80
N GLU A 34 19.28 -21.28 9.75
CA GLU A 34 19.67 -21.51 8.36
C GLU A 34 20.09 -20.22 7.62
N THR A 35 19.86 -19.05 8.23
CA THR A 35 20.21 -17.76 7.65
C THR A 35 21.60 -17.31 8.10
N ARG A 36 22.30 -16.54 7.26
CA ARG A 36 23.66 -16.05 7.57
C ARG A 36 23.68 -14.97 8.66
N ASP A 37 22.61 -14.21 8.76
CA ASP A 37 22.44 -13.08 9.68
C ASP A 37 21.54 -13.42 10.87
N GLY A 38 21.06 -14.66 10.97
CA GLY A 38 20.21 -15.13 12.07
C GLY A 38 18.78 -14.57 12.04
N VAL A 39 18.33 -14.00 10.91
CA VAL A 39 17.01 -13.37 10.77
C VAL A 39 16.25 -13.91 9.56
N SER A 40 15.25 -14.76 9.82
CA SER A 40 14.32 -15.28 8.82
C SER A 40 13.04 -14.42 8.68
N GLY A 41 12.13 -14.81 7.77
CA GLY A 41 10.82 -14.16 7.62
C GLY A 41 10.69 -13.11 6.50
N ASN A 42 11.69 -12.96 5.63
CA ASN A 42 11.65 -12.03 4.49
C ASN A 42 11.68 -12.71 3.12
N PHE A 43 11.31 -13.99 3.03
CA PHE A 43 11.43 -14.77 1.81
C PHE A 43 10.66 -14.17 0.63
N GLY A 44 9.44 -13.67 0.85
CA GLY A 44 8.66 -12.98 -0.18
C GLY A 44 9.33 -11.70 -0.68
N MET A 45 10.01 -10.95 0.20
CA MET A 45 10.78 -9.77 -0.20
C MET A 45 12.05 -10.14 -0.98
N LEU A 46 12.70 -11.24 -0.60
CA LEU A 46 13.87 -11.76 -1.30
C LEU A 46 13.53 -12.32 -2.68
N ASP A 47 12.32 -12.89 -2.85
CA ASP A 47 11.78 -13.29 -4.15
C ASP A 47 11.64 -12.07 -5.08
N GLN A 48 11.08 -10.97 -4.56
CA GLN A 48 10.97 -9.71 -5.32
C GLN A 48 12.35 -9.18 -5.73
N GLN A 49 13.36 -9.22 -4.84
CA GLN A 49 14.72 -8.84 -5.22
C GLN A 49 15.34 -9.79 -6.26
N ALA A 50 15.07 -11.09 -6.17
CA ALA A 50 15.52 -12.04 -7.17
C ALA A 50 14.92 -11.70 -8.54
N ALA A 51 13.64 -11.35 -8.58
CA ALA A 51 12.99 -10.90 -9.80
C ALA A 51 13.56 -9.55 -10.30
N LEU A 52 13.84 -8.59 -9.43
CA LEU A 52 14.50 -7.33 -9.81
C LEU A 52 15.91 -7.57 -10.39
N ARG A 53 16.68 -8.50 -9.81
CA ARG A 53 17.98 -8.93 -10.36
C ARG A 53 17.82 -9.56 -11.75
N TRP A 54 16.80 -10.39 -11.96
CA TRP A 54 16.46 -10.93 -13.27
C TRP A 54 16.11 -9.82 -14.27
N VAL A 55 15.24 -8.88 -13.89
CA VAL A 55 14.90 -7.72 -14.74
C VAL A 55 16.16 -6.95 -15.12
N ARG A 56 17.04 -6.67 -14.17
CA ARG A 56 18.33 -6.00 -14.42
C ARG A 56 19.22 -6.76 -15.40
N ALA A 57 19.20 -8.10 -15.38
CA ALA A 57 20.03 -8.92 -16.26
C ALA A 57 19.41 -9.12 -17.66
N ASP A 58 18.08 -9.18 -17.77
CA ASP A 58 17.40 -9.73 -18.94
C ASP A 58 16.47 -8.77 -19.67
N ILE A 59 16.04 -7.65 -19.06
CA ILE A 59 14.99 -6.81 -19.63
C ILE A 59 15.37 -6.16 -20.98
N GLY A 60 16.67 -6.03 -21.25
CA GLY A 60 17.18 -5.59 -22.55
C GLY A 60 16.70 -6.45 -23.73
N ARG A 61 16.49 -7.76 -23.50
CA ARG A 61 15.98 -8.70 -24.50
C ARG A 61 14.51 -8.46 -24.85
N PHE A 62 13.78 -7.75 -23.99
CA PHE A 62 12.38 -7.38 -24.15
C PHE A 62 12.21 -5.92 -24.58
N GLY A 63 13.30 -5.24 -24.94
CA GLY A 63 13.30 -3.82 -25.32
C GLY A 63 13.27 -2.84 -24.15
N GLY A 64 13.47 -3.31 -22.92
CA GLY A 64 13.58 -2.45 -21.73
C GLY A 64 15.01 -1.99 -21.48
N ASP A 65 15.16 -0.94 -20.66
CA ASP A 65 16.46 -0.46 -20.23
C ASP A 65 16.71 -0.90 -18.77
N PRO A 66 17.72 -1.76 -18.49
CA PRO A 66 18.01 -2.21 -17.14
C PRO A 66 18.40 -1.06 -16.20
N GLY A 67 18.93 0.06 -16.72
CA GLY A 67 19.23 1.28 -15.98
C GLY A 67 17.99 2.07 -15.55
N ARG A 68 16.81 1.78 -16.11
CA ARG A 68 15.58 2.57 -15.93
C ARG A 68 14.42 1.79 -15.30
N VAL A 69 14.74 0.85 -14.41
CA VAL A 69 13.75 0.07 -13.65
C VAL A 69 13.07 0.94 -12.58
N THR A 70 11.74 1.05 -12.63
CA THR A 70 10.91 1.61 -11.56
C THR A 70 10.17 0.47 -10.87
N VAL A 71 10.27 0.36 -9.54
CA VAL A 71 9.48 -0.59 -8.75
C VAL A 71 8.16 0.08 -8.35
N ALA A 72 7.04 -0.60 -8.54
CA ALA A 72 5.72 -0.04 -8.30
C ALA A 72 4.80 -1.09 -7.65
N GLY A 73 3.88 -0.65 -6.81
CA GLY A 73 2.88 -1.53 -6.24
C GLY A 73 1.80 -0.80 -5.46
N GLU A 74 0.68 -1.48 -5.31
CA GLU A 74 -0.50 -1.03 -4.59
C GLU A 74 -0.70 -1.85 -3.31
N TRP A 75 -1.23 -1.23 -2.25
CA TRP A 75 -1.43 -1.83 -0.93
C TRP A 75 -0.19 -2.58 -0.45
N ALA A 76 -0.24 -3.91 -0.34
CA ALA A 76 0.85 -4.74 0.15
C ALA A 76 2.06 -4.70 -0.80
N GLY A 77 1.81 -4.50 -2.10
CA GLY A 77 2.83 -4.18 -3.10
C GLY A 77 3.43 -2.79 -2.89
N GLY A 78 2.61 -1.79 -2.51
CA GLY A 78 3.10 -0.46 -2.15
C GLY A 78 3.94 -0.47 -0.87
N ARG A 79 3.53 -1.24 0.15
CA ARG A 79 4.37 -1.50 1.34
C ARG A 79 5.63 -2.24 0.96
N SER A 80 5.56 -3.19 0.03
CA SER A 80 6.75 -3.85 -0.51
C SER A 80 7.71 -2.83 -1.12
N VAL A 81 7.22 -1.85 -1.88
CA VAL A 81 8.04 -0.73 -2.39
C VAL A 81 8.69 0.04 -1.24
N CYS A 82 7.96 0.39 -0.18
CA CYS A 82 8.59 1.01 1.00
C CYS A 82 9.75 0.14 1.55
N THR A 83 9.49 -1.14 1.77
CA THR A 83 10.50 -2.05 2.34
C THR A 83 11.71 -2.16 1.42
N GLN A 84 11.52 -2.23 0.11
CA GLN A 84 12.61 -2.25 -0.88
C GLN A 84 13.39 -0.91 -0.89
N LEU A 85 12.72 0.24 -0.71
CA LEU A 85 13.34 1.57 -0.59
C LEU A 85 14.21 1.71 0.67
N ALA A 86 13.84 1.03 1.75
CA ALA A 86 14.58 1.00 3.01
C ALA A 86 15.70 -0.06 3.05
N SER A 87 15.59 -1.11 2.24
CA SER A 87 16.52 -2.23 2.24
C SER A 87 17.89 -1.87 1.64
N PRO A 88 19.02 -2.05 2.38
CA PRO A 88 20.36 -1.86 1.82
C PRO A 88 20.67 -2.81 0.66
N THR A 89 20.11 -4.03 0.71
CA THR A 89 20.36 -5.09 -0.28
C THR A 89 19.59 -4.89 -1.60
N SER A 90 18.66 -3.95 -1.64
CA SER A 90 17.92 -3.58 -2.85
C SER A 90 18.56 -2.42 -3.63
N LYS A 91 19.59 -1.78 -3.09
CA LYS A 91 20.25 -0.63 -3.72
C LYS A 91 20.77 -0.99 -5.11
N GLY A 92 20.46 -0.15 -6.08
CA GLY A 92 20.87 -0.34 -7.48
C GLY A 92 20.00 -1.31 -8.30
N LEU A 93 19.01 -1.97 -7.68
CA LEU A 93 18.08 -2.84 -8.41
C LEU A 93 16.96 -2.07 -9.13
N TYR A 94 16.68 -0.86 -8.69
CA TYR A 94 15.72 0.08 -9.27
C TYR A 94 16.28 1.50 -9.20
N ARG A 95 15.68 2.41 -9.97
CA ARG A 95 16.04 3.83 -10.05
C ARG A 95 14.94 4.78 -9.58
N ALA A 96 13.74 4.27 -9.28
CA ALA A 96 12.58 5.02 -8.79
C ALA A 96 11.55 4.07 -8.17
N GLY A 97 10.68 4.60 -7.30
CA GLY A 97 9.60 3.87 -6.64
C GLY A 97 8.21 4.50 -6.86
N ILE A 98 7.16 3.70 -6.97
CA ILE A 98 5.76 4.13 -6.91
C ILE A 98 5.07 3.40 -5.75
N VAL A 99 4.51 4.15 -4.82
CA VAL A 99 3.82 3.66 -3.61
C VAL A 99 2.35 4.07 -3.69
N GLU A 100 1.49 3.14 -4.09
CA GLU A 100 0.04 3.37 -4.23
C GLU A 100 -0.66 2.81 -2.98
N SER A 101 -1.18 3.69 -2.12
CA SER A 101 -1.84 3.31 -0.85
C SER A 101 -0.99 2.39 0.05
N GLY A 102 0.34 2.44 -0.12
CA GLY A 102 1.28 1.46 0.42
C GLY A 102 1.97 1.90 1.71
N ALA A 103 1.90 3.19 2.05
CA ALA A 103 2.51 3.75 3.23
C ALA A 103 1.78 3.38 4.54
N TYR A 104 0.74 2.53 4.46
CA TYR A 104 -0.10 2.18 5.60
C TYR A 104 0.72 1.71 6.79
N GLY A 105 0.29 2.06 8.00
CA GLY A 105 1.03 1.75 9.23
C GLY A 105 2.50 2.20 9.20
N ASN A 106 2.82 3.31 8.53
CA ASN A 106 4.17 3.89 8.41
C ASN A 106 5.17 2.96 7.71
N CYS A 107 4.69 2.19 6.75
CA CYS A 107 5.45 1.09 6.13
C CYS A 107 6.06 0.13 7.17
N ALA A 108 5.53 0.04 8.39
CA ALA A 108 6.19 -0.67 9.49
C ALA A 108 6.38 -2.15 9.16
N ALA A 109 7.48 -2.70 9.66
CA ALA A 109 7.78 -4.11 9.60
C ALA A 109 7.74 -4.71 11.00
N ARG A 110 7.57 -6.02 11.09
CA ARG A 110 7.51 -6.74 12.35
C ARG A 110 8.90 -6.79 12.98
N THR A 111 8.98 -6.70 14.30
CA THR A 111 10.25 -7.02 14.98
C THR A 111 10.55 -8.51 14.81
N HIS A 112 11.83 -8.86 14.76
CA HIS A 112 12.25 -10.27 14.66
C HIS A 112 11.67 -11.12 15.81
N GLU A 113 11.69 -10.59 17.03
CA GLU A 113 11.09 -11.24 18.20
C GLU A 113 9.59 -11.54 18.00
N ALA A 114 8.79 -10.55 17.58
CA ALA A 114 7.36 -10.75 17.34
C ALA A 114 7.10 -11.71 16.16
N ALA A 115 7.97 -11.71 15.15
CA ALA A 115 7.91 -12.62 14.03
C ALA A 115 8.15 -14.07 14.47
N VAL A 116 9.20 -14.32 15.24
CA VAL A 116 9.56 -15.65 15.77
C VAL A 116 8.52 -16.15 16.77
N ALA A 117 7.99 -15.30 17.64
CA ALA A 117 6.95 -15.68 18.59
C ALA A 117 5.67 -16.17 17.89
N ALA A 118 5.20 -15.41 16.89
CA ALA A 118 4.05 -15.78 16.08
C ALA A 118 4.33 -17.04 15.24
N GLY A 119 5.54 -17.15 14.66
CA GLY A 119 5.92 -18.32 13.88
C GLY A 119 6.03 -19.59 14.73
N ALA A 120 6.44 -19.48 15.99
CA ALA A 120 6.41 -20.60 16.92
C ALA A 120 4.96 -21.04 17.25
N ALA A 121 4.04 -20.09 17.42
CA ALA A 121 2.62 -20.39 17.59
C ALA A 121 2.02 -21.03 16.33
N PHE A 122 2.37 -20.55 15.14
CA PHE A 122 1.97 -21.15 13.87
C PHE A 122 2.54 -22.57 13.70
N ALA A 123 3.83 -22.78 13.99
CA ALA A 123 4.48 -24.10 13.90
C ALA A 123 3.79 -25.12 14.82
N ARG A 124 3.45 -24.74 16.06
CA ARG A 124 2.65 -25.57 16.96
C ARG A 124 1.26 -25.87 16.40
N LYS A 125 0.58 -24.86 15.82
CA LYS A 125 -0.75 -25.03 15.21
C LYS A 125 -0.77 -26.07 14.08
N VAL A 126 0.32 -26.20 13.32
CA VAL A 126 0.46 -27.21 12.26
C VAL A 126 1.07 -28.54 12.76
N GLY A 127 1.27 -28.70 14.07
CA GLY A 127 1.81 -29.94 14.66
C GLY A 127 3.34 -30.06 14.61
N CYS A 128 4.07 -28.96 14.41
CA CYS A 128 5.53 -28.90 14.47
C CYS A 128 6.01 -28.31 15.80
N ALA A 129 5.88 -29.10 16.87
CA ALA A 129 6.20 -28.67 18.23
C ALA A 129 7.70 -28.47 18.49
N ASP A 130 8.56 -29.16 17.73
CA ASP A 130 10.02 -29.03 17.77
C ASP A 130 10.54 -27.74 17.10
N LEU A 131 9.64 -26.96 16.49
CA LEU A 131 9.94 -25.74 15.74
C LEU A 131 10.94 -25.93 14.60
N SER A 132 11.17 -27.17 14.15
CA SER A 132 12.18 -27.47 13.15
C SER A 132 11.72 -27.06 11.76
N ALA A 133 12.66 -26.53 10.96
CA ALA A 133 12.40 -26.26 9.56
C ALA A 133 12.07 -27.54 8.78
N ALA A 134 12.61 -28.69 9.20
CA ALA A 134 12.32 -29.99 8.61
C ALA A 134 10.84 -30.38 8.77
N CYS A 135 10.27 -30.25 9.98
CA CYS A 135 8.85 -30.53 10.17
C CYS A 135 7.96 -29.60 9.34
N LEU A 136 8.27 -28.29 9.34
CA LEU A 136 7.51 -27.29 8.58
C LEU A 136 7.53 -27.58 7.07
N ARG A 137 8.68 -27.99 6.52
CA ARG A 137 8.81 -28.39 5.11
C ARG A 137 8.13 -29.72 4.79
N GLY A 138 7.89 -30.56 5.80
CA GLY A 138 7.12 -31.79 5.66
C GLY A 138 5.60 -31.56 5.54
N LYS A 139 5.11 -30.34 5.81
CA LYS A 139 3.68 -29.99 5.67
C LYS A 139 3.34 -29.70 4.21
N SER A 140 2.15 -30.12 3.80
CA SER A 140 1.60 -29.72 2.51
C SER A 140 1.29 -28.22 2.47
N SER A 141 1.31 -27.64 1.27
CA SER A 141 0.91 -26.25 1.07
C SER A 141 -0.53 -25.97 1.54
N ALA A 142 -1.43 -26.95 1.41
CA ALA A 142 -2.81 -26.86 1.86
C ALA A 142 -2.93 -26.75 3.39
N GLU A 143 -2.16 -27.54 4.15
CA GLU A 143 -2.13 -27.45 5.63
C GLU A 143 -1.62 -26.09 6.09
N ILE A 144 -0.55 -25.59 5.47
CA ILE A 144 0.01 -24.26 5.76
C ILE A 144 -1.02 -23.17 5.45
N LEU A 145 -1.66 -23.24 4.28
CA LEU A 145 -2.66 -22.27 3.82
C LEU A 145 -3.87 -22.23 4.76
N ALA A 146 -4.37 -23.39 5.20
CA ALA A 146 -5.50 -23.51 6.11
C ALA A 146 -5.18 -22.99 7.52
N ALA A 147 -3.95 -23.18 7.99
CA ALA A 147 -3.55 -22.79 9.35
C ALA A 147 -3.16 -21.31 9.50
N GLN A 148 -2.80 -20.62 8.41
CA GLN A 148 -2.20 -19.28 8.49
C GLN A 148 -3.15 -18.15 8.91
N GLY A 149 -4.46 -18.38 8.87
CA GLY A 149 -5.46 -17.40 9.29
C GLY A 149 -5.30 -17.04 10.78
N GLY A 150 -5.46 -15.75 11.09
CA GLY A 150 -5.28 -15.20 12.43
C GLY A 150 -3.84 -14.82 12.80
N PHE A 151 -2.91 -14.93 11.86
CA PHE A 151 -1.53 -14.47 12.02
C PHE A 151 -1.26 -13.26 11.12
N ASP A 152 -0.44 -12.34 11.61
CA ASP A 152 0.13 -11.27 10.80
C ASP A 152 1.32 -11.79 10.00
N TRP A 153 1.36 -11.46 8.70
CA TRP A 153 2.42 -11.87 7.77
C TRP A 153 2.91 -10.64 7.03
N GLY A 154 4.19 -10.34 7.18
CA GLY A 154 4.81 -9.17 6.57
C GLY A 154 6.31 -9.12 6.84
N PRO A 155 7.00 -8.11 6.28
CA PRO A 155 8.44 -7.99 6.40
C PRO A 155 8.91 -7.94 7.86
N VAL A 156 10.14 -8.40 8.10
CA VAL A 156 10.77 -8.49 9.41
C VAL A 156 12.02 -7.61 9.44
N VAL A 157 12.17 -6.78 10.48
CA VAL A 157 13.39 -5.98 10.70
C VAL A 157 14.44 -6.75 11.50
N GLY A 158 15.70 -6.29 11.46
CA GLY A 158 16.81 -6.76 12.28
C GLY A 158 17.89 -7.53 11.51
N GLY A 159 17.59 -7.95 10.27
CA GLY A 159 18.51 -8.67 9.40
C GLY A 159 19.21 -7.77 8.37
N ALA A 160 20.12 -8.35 7.60
CA ALA A 160 20.85 -7.65 6.52
C ALA A 160 19.91 -7.11 5.43
N PHE A 161 18.79 -7.81 5.17
CA PHE A 161 17.77 -7.34 4.23
C PHE A 161 17.12 -6.04 4.69
N LEU A 162 16.68 -5.96 5.95
CA LEU A 162 16.01 -4.78 6.51
C LEU A 162 16.49 -4.57 7.95
N PRO A 163 17.59 -3.83 8.16
CA PRO A 163 18.21 -3.75 9.48
C PRO A 163 17.36 -3.03 10.52
N VAL A 164 16.63 -2.00 10.10
CA VAL A 164 15.81 -1.14 10.97
C VAL A 164 14.47 -0.86 10.31
N GLN A 165 13.54 -0.27 11.05
CA GLN A 165 12.22 0.12 10.52
C GLN A 165 12.36 1.04 9.30
N PRO A 166 11.49 0.92 8.26
CA PRO A 166 11.62 1.74 7.05
C PRO A 166 11.67 3.25 7.31
N PHE A 167 10.80 3.79 8.18
CA PHE A 167 10.82 5.21 8.51
C PHE A 167 12.11 5.65 9.22
N GLU A 168 12.68 4.79 10.06
CA GLU A 168 13.99 5.04 10.68
C GLU A 168 15.11 5.03 9.64
N ALA A 169 15.09 4.07 8.71
CA ALA A 169 16.03 4.00 7.60
C ALA A 169 15.96 5.27 6.73
N TYR A 170 14.76 5.73 6.41
CA TYR A 170 14.57 6.97 5.68
C TYR A 170 15.08 8.18 6.46
N ALA A 171 14.70 8.32 7.73
CA ALA A 171 15.13 9.43 8.58
C ALA A 171 16.66 9.56 8.63
N LYS A 172 17.38 8.43 8.72
CA LYS A 172 18.85 8.33 8.73
C LYS A 172 19.51 8.48 7.36
N GLY A 173 18.74 8.71 6.29
CA GLY A 173 19.24 8.90 4.93
C GLY A 173 19.64 7.61 4.21
N ALA A 174 19.26 6.45 4.76
CA ALA A 174 19.49 5.13 4.15
C ALA A 174 18.54 4.82 2.99
N ALA A 175 17.54 5.68 2.73
CA ALA A 175 16.69 5.64 1.55
C ALA A 175 17.55 5.59 0.27
N ALA A 176 17.06 4.90 -0.76
CA ALA A 176 17.75 4.77 -2.04
C ALA A 176 18.03 6.12 -2.77
N ARG A 177 17.61 7.27 -2.21
CA ARG A 177 17.71 8.63 -2.78
C ARG A 177 17.15 8.74 -4.20
N VAL A 178 16.28 7.80 -4.56
CA VAL A 178 15.60 7.74 -5.85
C VAL A 178 14.34 8.58 -5.82
N PRO A 179 13.83 9.04 -6.98
CA PRO A 179 12.50 9.61 -7.09
C PRO A 179 11.42 8.65 -6.58
N VAL A 180 10.45 9.18 -5.82
CA VAL A 180 9.28 8.43 -5.34
C VAL A 180 8.00 9.16 -5.74
N LEU A 181 7.07 8.44 -6.35
CA LEU A 181 5.68 8.85 -6.53
C LEU A 181 4.85 8.12 -5.46
N ASN A 182 4.14 8.84 -4.61
CA ASN A 182 3.42 8.27 -3.48
C ASN A 182 2.03 8.89 -3.38
N GLY A 183 1.04 8.11 -2.95
CA GLY A 183 -0.31 8.61 -2.79
C GLY A 183 -1.25 7.62 -2.13
N ALA A 184 -2.47 8.10 -1.92
CA ALA A 184 -3.59 7.37 -1.37
C ALA A 184 -4.87 7.78 -2.10
N ASN A 185 -5.96 7.04 -1.89
CA ASN A 185 -7.26 7.41 -2.40
C ASN A 185 -8.02 8.28 -1.37
N GLU A 186 -8.98 9.08 -1.81
CA GLU A 186 -9.74 9.96 -0.90
C GLU A 186 -10.58 9.15 0.12
N ASP A 187 -11.08 7.98 -0.26
CA ASP A 187 -12.01 7.18 0.55
C ASP A 187 -11.48 5.77 0.91
N GLU A 188 -10.19 5.66 1.26
CA GLU A 188 -9.49 4.38 1.53
C GLU A 188 -10.28 3.40 2.41
N GLY A 189 -10.83 3.89 3.52
CA GLY A 189 -11.45 3.03 4.52
C GLY A 189 -12.81 2.43 4.13
N ARG A 190 -13.42 2.87 3.03
CA ARG A 190 -14.80 2.47 2.67
C ARG A 190 -14.93 0.99 2.34
N LEU A 191 -13.98 0.43 1.59
CA LEU A 191 -13.90 -1.00 1.31
C LEU A 191 -13.85 -1.82 2.61
N PHE A 192 -13.02 -1.38 3.55
CA PHE A 192 -12.80 -2.07 4.83
C PHE A 192 -14.01 -1.98 5.75
N ALA A 193 -14.65 -0.82 5.83
CA ALA A 193 -15.88 -0.64 6.61
C ALA A 193 -17.01 -1.49 6.04
N PHE A 194 -17.20 -1.49 4.71
CA PHE A 194 -18.18 -2.36 4.05
C PHE A 194 -17.92 -3.83 4.36
N ALA A 195 -16.67 -4.29 4.23
CA ALA A 195 -16.30 -5.67 4.53
C ALA A 195 -16.56 -6.05 6.00
N ARG A 196 -16.25 -5.14 6.94
CA ARG A 196 -16.39 -5.36 8.38
C ARG A 196 -17.85 -5.39 8.84
N PHE A 197 -18.73 -4.58 8.24
CA PHE A 197 -20.08 -4.36 8.74
C PHE A 197 -21.15 -4.88 7.77
N ASP A 198 -21.38 -4.16 6.68
CA ASP A 198 -22.47 -4.42 5.74
C ASP A 198 -22.35 -5.82 5.09
N ASN A 199 -21.17 -6.16 4.57
CA ASN A 199 -20.91 -7.46 3.95
C ASN A 199 -20.91 -8.61 4.96
N ALA A 200 -20.58 -8.32 6.22
CA ALA A 200 -20.64 -9.29 7.32
C ALA A 200 -22.06 -9.48 7.87
N GLY A 201 -23.07 -8.79 7.32
CA GLY A 201 -24.45 -8.86 7.80
C GLY A 201 -24.67 -8.15 9.14
N THR A 202 -23.74 -7.31 9.58
CA THR A 202 -23.83 -6.54 10.83
C THR A 202 -23.58 -5.04 10.61
N PRO A 203 -24.45 -4.34 9.86
CA PRO A 203 -24.31 -2.91 9.60
C PRO A 203 -24.07 -2.09 10.87
N LEU A 204 -23.17 -1.11 10.80
CA LEU A 204 -22.81 -0.28 11.95
C LEU A 204 -23.95 0.71 12.25
N THR A 205 -24.51 0.61 13.45
CA THR A 205 -25.57 1.51 13.93
C THR A 205 -24.97 2.71 14.67
N ALA A 206 -25.75 3.80 14.77
CA ALA A 206 -25.35 5.00 15.51
C ALA A 206 -25.07 4.68 17.00
N GLU A 207 -25.87 3.79 17.60
CA GLU A 207 -25.69 3.32 18.98
C GLU A 207 -24.36 2.58 19.18
N ARG A 208 -23.95 1.74 18.21
CA ARG A 208 -22.72 0.94 18.31
C ARG A 208 -21.46 1.71 17.90
N TYR A 209 -21.61 2.79 17.15
CA TYR A 209 -20.48 3.56 16.62
C TYR A 209 -19.44 3.97 17.69
N PRO A 210 -19.83 4.56 18.84
CA PRO A 210 -18.87 4.92 19.89
C PRO A 210 -18.06 3.73 20.43
N ALA A 211 -18.72 2.60 20.65
CA ALA A 211 -18.08 1.40 21.18
C ALA A 211 -17.08 0.82 20.16
N VAL A 212 -17.46 0.76 18.89
CA VAL A 212 -16.61 0.24 17.80
C VAL A 212 -15.39 1.12 17.54
N VAL A 213 -15.55 2.45 17.66
CA VAL A 213 -14.43 3.39 17.58
C VAL A 213 -13.46 3.17 18.74
N LYS A 214 -13.96 3.10 19.98
CA LYS A 214 -13.12 2.85 21.16
C LYS A 214 -12.46 1.47 21.16
N GLU A 215 -13.11 0.46 20.61
CA GLU A 215 -12.51 -0.86 20.38
C GLU A 215 -11.34 -0.79 19.39
N THR A 216 -11.48 0.02 18.33
CA THR A 216 -10.48 0.11 17.26
C THR A 216 -9.25 0.92 17.67
N TRP A 217 -9.43 2.04 18.38
CA TRP A 217 -8.33 2.97 18.71
C TRP A 217 -7.98 3.04 20.20
N GLY A 218 -8.67 2.30 21.06
CA GLY A 218 -8.57 2.41 22.51
C GLY A 218 -9.53 3.46 23.08
N ALA A 219 -9.77 3.42 24.39
CA ALA A 219 -10.75 4.29 25.04
C ALA A 219 -10.41 5.78 24.88
N ASP A 220 -9.24 6.22 25.35
CA ASP A 220 -8.88 7.65 25.33
C ASP A 220 -8.63 8.19 23.92
N PRO A 221 -7.87 7.52 23.03
CA PRO A 221 -7.74 7.98 21.65
C PRO A 221 -9.08 7.92 20.91
N GLY A 222 -9.93 6.94 21.23
CA GLY A 222 -11.26 6.78 20.66
C GLY A 222 -12.19 7.96 20.93
N GLU A 223 -12.13 8.60 22.11
CA GLU A 223 -12.92 9.81 22.36
C GLU A 223 -12.54 10.94 21.40
N ARG A 224 -11.23 11.16 21.17
CA ARG A 224 -10.74 12.17 20.23
C ARG A 224 -11.16 11.85 18.79
N VAL A 225 -11.24 10.57 18.43
CA VAL A 225 -11.77 10.14 17.13
C VAL A 225 -13.26 10.48 17.03
N LEU A 226 -14.05 10.20 18.06
CA LEU A 226 -15.48 10.53 18.07
C LEU A 226 -15.75 12.02 17.92
N GLU A 227 -14.94 12.87 18.57
CA GLU A 227 -15.01 14.32 18.43
C GLU A 227 -14.68 14.81 17.01
N ARG A 228 -13.71 14.18 16.34
CA ARG A 228 -13.26 14.60 15.00
C ARG A 228 -14.06 13.99 13.85
N TYR A 229 -14.78 12.90 14.09
CA TYR A 229 -15.61 12.20 13.12
C TYR A 229 -17.05 12.03 13.62
N PRO A 230 -17.76 13.13 13.96
CA PRO A 230 -19.12 13.05 14.47
C PRO A 230 -20.10 12.58 13.39
N LEU A 231 -21.14 11.84 13.80
CA LEU A 231 -22.09 11.20 12.87
C LEU A 231 -22.93 12.18 12.04
N ASP A 232 -23.12 13.41 12.52
CA ASP A 232 -23.85 14.47 11.80
C ASP A 232 -23.17 14.89 10.49
N GLY A 233 -21.86 14.64 10.36
CA GLY A 233 -21.08 14.86 9.15
C GLY A 233 -21.18 13.76 8.09
N TYR A 234 -21.93 12.67 8.36
CA TYR A 234 -21.94 11.49 7.49
C TYR A 234 -23.34 10.95 7.25
N THR A 235 -23.55 10.37 6.06
CA THR A 235 -24.81 9.73 5.69
C THR A 235 -25.02 8.37 6.36
N SER A 236 -23.96 7.75 6.92
CA SER A 236 -24.08 6.55 7.73
C SER A 236 -22.92 6.42 8.75
N PRO A 237 -23.12 5.68 9.86
CA PRO A 237 -22.06 5.37 10.81
C PRO A 237 -20.90 4.59 10.20
N ALA A 238 -21.18 3.72 9.23
CA ALA A 238 -20.15 2.98 8.50
C ALA A 238 -19.23 3.92 7.72
N LEU A 239 -19.75 5.00 7.14
CA LEU A 239 -18.94 6.00 6.42
C LEU A 239 -18.15 6.92 7.36
N ALA A 240 -18.71 7.27 8.54
CA ALA A 240 -17.96 7.97 9.58
C ALA A 240 -16.75 7.13 10.04
N TYR A 241 -16.98 5.83 10.30
CA TYR A 241 -15.93 4.89 10.64
C TYR A 241 -14.92 4.72 9.50
N ALA A 242 -15.39 4.56 8.27
CA ALA A 242 -14.56 4.41 7.08
C ALA A 242 -13.60 5.59 6.90
N THR A 243 -14.09 6.82 7.10
CA THR A 243 -13.29 8.03 6.94
C THR A 243 -12.17 8.06 7.98
N ALA A 244 -12.51 7.85 9.27
CA ALA A 244 -11.49 7.77 10.33
C ALA A 244 -10.46 6.65 10.09
N PHE A 245 -10.94 5.48 9.66
CA PHE A 245 -10.09 4.33 9.38
C PHE A 245 -9.15 4.55 8.19
N GLY A 246 -9.66 5.13 7.09
CA GLY A 246 -8.86 5.46 5.91
C GLY A 246 -7.79 6.53 6.18
N ASP A 247 -8.18 7.59 6.90
CA ASP A 247 -7.28 8.67 7.30
C ASP A 247 -6.12 8.13 8.15
N HIS A 248 -6.46 7.37 9.21
CA HIS A 248 -5.49 6.76 10.12
C HIS A 248 -4.58 5.75 9.42
N LEU A 249 -5.16 4.85 8.62
CA LEU A 249 -4.44 3.70 8.10
C LEU A 249 -3.63 4.03 6.85
N MET A 250 -4.07 4.94 5.98
CA MET A 250 -3.48 5.14 4.65
C MET A 250 -3.19 6.59 4.29
N ALA A 251 -4.20 7.47 4.26
CA ALA A 251 -4.02 8.83 3.74
C ALA A 251 -2.98 9.64 4.55
N CYS A 252 -3.09 9.67 5.88
CA CYS A 252 -2.13 10.40 6.71
C CYS A 252 -0.74 9.74 6.74
N PRO A 253 -0.60 8.40 6.83
CA PRO A 253 0.69 7.74 6.61
C PRO A 253 1.35 8.05 5.26
N ALA A 254 0.59 8.20 4.17
CA ALA A 254 1.14 8.59 2.87
C ALA A 254 1.77 9.99 2.93
N LEU A 255 1.07 10.99 3.48
CA LEU A 255 1.61 12.34 3.65
C LEU A 255 2.83 12.36 4.59
N ARG A 256 2.84 11.52 5.63
CA ARG A 256 4.00 11.37 6.51
C ARG A 256 5.19 10.74 5.81
N LEU A 257 4.96 9.76 4.92
CA LEU A 257 6.03 9.21 4.09
C LEU A 257 6.65 10.31 3.21
N ASP A 258 5.83 11.17 2.61
CA ASP A 258 6.32 12.29 1.80
C ASP A 258 7.18 13.26 2.64
N ALA A 259 6.74 13.59 3.85
CA ALA A 259 7.49 14.43 4.77
C ALA A 259 8.83 13.80 5.19
N VAL A 260 8.86 12.49 5.43
CA VAL A 260 10.10 11.78 5.77
C VAL A 260 11.03 11.64 4.56
N LEU A 261 10.51 11.52 3.33
CA LEU A 261 11.33 11.45 2.12
C LEU A 261 11.77 12.82 1.60
N ALA A 262 11.05 13.89 1.95
CA ALA A 262 11.40 15.25 1.57
C ALA A 262 12.84 15.61 1.99
N GLY A 263 13.57 16.23 1.07
CA GLY A 263 14.99 16.58 1.24
C GLY A 263 15.97 15.40 1.09
N ARG A 264 15.48 14.18 0.85
CA ARG A 264 16.32 12.97 0.66
C ARG A 264 16.30 12.44 -0.78
N GLY A 265 15.42 12.99 -1.61
CA GLY A 265 15.25 12.72 -3.03
C GLY A 265 13.97 13.41 -3.54
N PRO A 266 13.70 13.40 -4.86
CA PRO A 266 12.42 13.88 -5.38
C PRO A 266 11.28 13.01 -4.85
N VAL A 267 10.28 13.64 -4.25
CA VAL A 267 9.03 12.99 -3.84
C VAL A 267 7.86 13.75 -4.45
N TYR A 268 6.88 13.01 -4.96
CA TYR A 268 5.69 13.56 -5.61
C TYR A 268 4.45 12.92 -5.00
N ALA A 269 3.55 13.75 -4.49
CA ALA A 269 2.36 13.32 -3.79
C ALA A 269 1.12 13.41 -4.69
N TYR A 270 0.27 12.39 -4.67
CA TYR A 270 -1.05 12.41 -5.29
C TYR A 270 -2.14 11.91 -4.34
N GLU A 271 -3.36 12.33 -4.63
CA GLU A 271 -4.59 11.77 -4.06
C GLU A 271 -5.51 11.36 -5.21
N PHE A 272 -6.02 10.13 -5.22
CA PHE A 272 -7.08 9.76 -6.15
C PHE A 272 -8.45 10.13 -5.57
N ALA A 273 -9.11 11.12 -6.19
CA ALA A 273 -10.30 11.77 -5.66
C ALA A 273 -11.50 11.70 -6.61
N ASP A 274 -11.57 10.65 -7.45
CA ASP A 274 -12.77 10.35 -8.23
C ASP A 274 -13.73 9.45 -7.45
N ARG A 275 -14.59 10.10 -6.65
CA ARG A 275 -15.64 9.45 -5.88
C ARG A 275 -16.76 8.81 -6.73
N THR A 276 -16.79 9.08 -8.03
CA THR A 276 -17.77 8.50 -8.96
C THR A 276 -17.19 7.32 -9.73
N SER A 277 -15.94 6.95 -9.46
CA SER A 277 -15.28 5.79 -10.04
C SER A 277 -16.13 4.54 -9.84
N PRO A 278 -16.42 3.76 -10.90
CA PRO A 278 -17.13 2.51 -10.74
C PRO A 278 -16.33 1.59 -9.80
N PRO A 279 -16.98 0.92 -8.82
CA PRO A 279 -16.28 -0.05 -7.99
C PRO A 279 -15.61 -1.13 -8.85
N PHE A 280 -14.46 -1.63 -8.38
CA PHE A 280 -13.80 -2.75 -9.02
C PHE A 280 -14.74 -3.97 -9.10
N ALA A 281 -14.51 -4.83 -10.08
CA ALA A 281 -15.49 -5.81 -10.54
C ALA A 281 -16.12 -6.64 -9.41
N SER A 282 -15.32 -7.18 -8.48
CA SER A 282 -15.85 -8.02 -7.41
C SER A 282 -16.67 -7.27 -6.36
N LEU A 283 -16.59 -5.93 -6.26
CA LEU A 283 -17.54 -5.14 -5.47
C LEU A 283 -18.80 -4.82 -6.26
N ARG A 284 -18.65 -4.46 -7.53
CA ARG A 284 -19.77 -4.13 -8.41
C ARG A 284 -20.74 -5.30 -8.53
N ASP A 285 -20.21 -6.52 -8.56
CA ASP A 285 -20.99 -7.75 -8.69
C ASP A 285 -21.70 -8.16 -7.37
N LEU A 286 -21.48 -7.43 -6.26
CA LEU A 286 -22.23 -7.62 -5.01
C LEU A 286 -23.62 -6.97 -5.03
N HIS A 287 -23.92 -6.13 -6.03
CA HIS A 287 -25.21 -5.44 -6.18
C HIS A 287 -25.67 -4.69 -4.92
N THR A 288 -24.72 -4.12 -4.18
CA THR A 288 -24.99 -3.33 -2.97
C THR A 288 -25.22 -1.85 -3.28
N GLY A 289 -26.03 -1.17 -2.46
CA GLY A 289 -26.20 0.28 -2.47
C GLY A 289 -25.14 1.05 -1.66
N PHE A 290 -24.12 0.38 -1.14
CA PHE A 290 -23.06 1.01 -0.36
C PHE A 290 -22.25 2.01 -1.20
N ASP A 291 -22.07 3.23 -0.69
CA ASP A 291 -21.29 4.27 -1.36
C ASP A 291 -19.79 4.02 -1.17
N PHE A 292 -19.14 3.42 -2.17
CA PHE A 292 -17.71 3.16 -2.15
C PHE A 292 -16.84 4.40 -2.42
N GLY A 293 -17.36 5.48 -3.00
CA GLY A 293 -16.54 6.65 -3.32
C GLY A 293 -15.23 6.31 -4.07
N ALA A 294 -14.15 7.02 -3.73
CA ALA A 294 -12.80 6.75 -4.21
C ALA A 294 -12.12 5.70 -3.31
N THR A 295 -12.68 4.49 -3.23
CA THR A 295 -12.20 3.48 -2.28
C THR A 295 -10.81 2.93 -2.62
N HIS A 296 -10.24 2.18 -1.68
CA HIS A 296 -8.96 1.50 -1.82
C HIS A 296 -8.88 0.60 -3.07
N VAL A 297 -7.70 0.53 -3.72
CA VAL A 297 -7.42 -0.18 -4.99
C VAL A 297 -8.12 0.45 -6.23
N ASN A 298 -9.10 1.34 -6.04
CA ASN A 298 -10.03 1.74 -7.09
C ASN A 298 -9.38 2.61 -8.18
N GLU A 299 -8.21 3.19 -7.93
CA GLU A 299 -7.37 3.92 -8.88
C GLU A 299 -6.63 2.99 -9.84
N VAL A 300 -6.30 1.76 -9.42
CA VAL A 300 -5.53 0.79 -10.22
C VAL A 300 -6.19 0.52 -11.58
N GLN A 301 -7.51 0.51 -11.61
CA GLN A 301 -8.29 0.25 -12.82
C GLN A 301 -8.23 1.40 -13.85
N TYR A 302 -7.73 2.57 -13.48
CA TYR A 302 -7.45 3.68 -14.41
C TYR A 302 -6.15 3.44 -15.18
N PHE A 303 -5.27 2.57 -14.69
CA PHE A 303 -4.02 2.18 -15.38
C PHE A 303 -4.17 0.86 -16.13
N PHE A 304 -4.83 -0.12 -15.50
CA PHE A 304 -4.76 -1.52 -15.89
C PHE A 304 -6.14 -2.18 -15.90
N LYS A 305 -6.32 -3.18 -16.78
CA LYS A 305 -7.49 -4.06 -16.68
C LYS A 305 -7.34 -4.98 -15.48
N HIS A 306 -8.06 -4.70 -14.40
CA HIS A 306 -7.99 -5.49 -13.17
C HIS A 306 -8.56 -6.90 -13.43
N PHE A 307 -7.78 -7.96 -13.15
CA PHE A 307 -8.07 -9.35 -13.55
C PHE A 307 -8.46 -9.57 -15.02
N GLY A 308 -7.98 -8.71 -15.93
CA GLY A 308 -8.33 -8.77 -17.35
C GLY A 308 -9.72 -8.23 -17.68
N LEU A 309 -10.46 -7.78 -16.68
CA LEU A 309 -11.79 -7.18 -16.83
C LEU A 309 -11.67 -5.72 -17.26
N THR A 310 -12.57 -5.32 -18.16
CA THR A 310 -12.66 -3.91 -18.59
C THR A 310 -13.49 -3.15 -17.56
N THR A 311 -12.95 -2.06 -17.05
CA THR A 311 -13.69 -1.16 -16.17
C THR A 311 -14.64 -0.29 -17.00
N PRO A 312 -15.93 -0.19 -16.62
CA PRO A 312 -16.91 0.63 -17.31
C PRO A 312 -16.75 2.12 -16.96
N LEU A 313 -15.58 2.70 -17.23
CA LEU A 313 -15.33 4.13 -17.03
C LEU A 313 -16.28 4.95 -17.91
N ASN A 314 -16.82 6.04 -17.39
CA ASN A 314 -17.58 7.01 -18.17
C ASN A 314 -16.65 7.89 -19.05
N ALA A 315 -17.20 8.89 -19.75
CA ALA A 315 -16.42 9.74 -20.65
C ALA A 315 -15.32 10.55 -19.93
N GLU A 316 -15.63 11.22 -18.83
CA GLU A 316 -14.64 12.02 -18.09
C GLU A 316 -13.63 11.16 -17.34
N GLN A 317 -14.03 9.98 -16.89
CA GLN A 317 -13.15 9.00 -16.26
C GLN A 317 -12.14 8.42 -17.23
N ARG A 318 -12.52 8.22 -18.49
CA ARG A 318 -11.57 7.87 -19.56
C ARG A 318 -10.55 8.98 -19.78
N VAL A 319 -10.95 10.25 -19.71
CA VAL A 319 -10.02 11.39 -19.79
C VAL A 319 -9.07 11.39 -18.59
N LEU A 320 -9.58 11.22 -17.37
CA LEU A 320 -8.77 11.12 -16.16
C LEU A 320 -7.79 9.95 -16.22
N SER A 321 -8.23 8.77 -16.66
CA SER A 321 -7.37 7.60 -16.88
C SER A 321 -6.21 7.91 -17.84
N LEU A 322 -6.46 8.64 -18.93
CA LEU A 322 -5.39 9.04 -19.85
C LEU A 322 -4.39 9.99 -19.20
N GLN A 323 -4.86 10.95 -18.39
CA GLN A 323 -3.99 11.88 -17.65
C GLN A 323 -3.13 11.13 -16.62
N MET A 324 -3.73 10.21 -15.86
CA MET A 324 -3.03 9.35 -14.91
C MET A 324 -1.96 8.50 -15.61
N ILE A 325 -2.29 7.86 -16.74
CA ILE A 325 -1.30 7.11 -17.54
C ILE A 325 -0.13 8.00 -17.99
N GLN A 326 -0.37 9.28 -18.33
CA GLN A 326 0.70 10.21 -18.68
C GLN A 326 1.57 10.57 -17.47
N TYR A 327 0.99 10.88 -16.31
CA TYR A 327 1.74 11.17 -15.09
C TYR A 327 2.64 10.00 -14.69
N TRP A 328 2.10 8.78 -14.64
CA TRP A 328 2.87 7.58 -14.29
C TRP A 328 3.90 7.25 -15.38
N GLY A 329 3.52 7.33 -16.66
CA GLY A 329 4.41 7.04 -17.78
C GLY A 329 5.61 7.99 -17.85
N SER A 330 5.38 9.29 -17.64
CA SER A 330 6.45 10.30 -17.60
C SER A 330 7.34 10.16 -16.36
N PHE A 331 6.80 9.74 -15.21
CA PHE A 331 7.60 9.37 -14.05
C PHE A 331 8.48 8.13 -14.32
N VAL A 332 7.90 7.07 -14.88
CA VAL A 332 8.63 5.85 -15.30
C VAL A 332 9.65 6.13 -16.39
N ARG A 333 9.50 7.21 -17.17
CA ARG A 333 10.49 7.65 -18.15
C ARG A 333 11.56 8.55 -17.50
N GLY A 334 11.18 9.70 -16.97
CA GLY A 334 12.09 10.78 -16.59
C GLY A 334 12.27 10.99 -15.09
N GLY A 335 11.52 10.28 -14.24
CA GLY A 335 11.51 10.50 -12.79
C GLY A 335 10.73 11.75 -12.36
N VAL A 336 10.01 12.41 -13.28
CA VAL A 336 9.18 13.58 -13.02
C VAL A 336 7.79 13.35 -13.64
N PRO A 337 6.71 13.28 -12.85
CA PRO A 337 5.36 13.05 -13.34
C PRO A 337 4.78 14.31 -13.99
N ARG A 338 4.28 14.16 -15.23
CA ARG A 338 3.67 15.21 -16.05
C ARG A 338 2.53 14.63 -16.89
N ALA A 339 1.49 15.43 -17.12
CA ALA A 339 0.44 15.17 -18.11
C ALA A 339 0.16 16.44 -18.91
N ASP A 340 -0.06 16.29 -20.21
CA ASP A 340 -0.20 17.41 -21.14
C ASP A 340 -1.46 18.21 -20.83
N GLY A 341 -1.30 19.54 -20.70
CA GLY A 341 -2.41 20.44 -20.37
C GLY A 341 -2.96 20.27 -18.94
N GLN A 342 -2.21 19.60 -18.04
CA GLN A 342 -2.58 19.42 -16.64
C GLN A 342 -1.54 20.06 -15.70
N PRO A 343 -1.89 20.35 -14.43
CA PRO A 343 -0.92 20.85 -13.46
C PRO A 343 0.28 19.92 -13.30
N ALA A 344 1.48 20.47 -13.09
CA ALA A 344 2.61 19.64 -12.70
C ALA A 344 2.35 19.04 -11.30
N MET A 345 2.72 17.78 -11.09
CA MET A 345 2.67 17.22 -9.74
C MET A 345 3.71 17.95 -8.88
N PRO A 346 3.33 18.41 -7.68
CA PRO A 346 4.24 19.14 -6.82
C PRO A 346 5.36 18.23 -6.31
N GLY A 347 6.58 18.78 -6.24
CA GLY A 347 7.71 18.12 -5.60
C GLY A 347 7.81 18.49 -4.13
N GLY A 348 8.18 17.55 -3.28
CA GLY A 348 8.34 17.75 -1.84
C GLY A 348 7.11 17.35 -1.04
N ALA A 349 7.07 17.77 0.23
CA ALA A 349 5.96 17.49 1.14
C ALA A 349 4.99 18.68 1.22
N GLY A 350 3.71 18.40 1.46
CA GLY A 350 2.66 19.40 1.68
C GLY A 350 1.66 19.48 0.53
N PRO A 351 2.02 20.04 -0.64
CA PRO A 351 1.11 20.06 -1.78
C PRO A 351 0.94 18.66 -2.38
N VAL A 352 -0.29 18.34 -2.78
CA VAL A 352 -0.70 17.04 -3.34
C VAL A 352 -1.43 17.28 -4.65
N LEU A 353 -1.16 16.49 -5.68
CA LEU A 353 -2.00 16.50 -6.89
C LEU A 353 -3.26 15.66 -6.63
N SER A 354 -4.40 16.33 -6.46
CA SER A 354 -5.70 15.65 -6.37
C SER A 354 -6.21 15.34 -7.77
N LEU A 355 -6.38 14.05 -8.06
CA LEU A 355 -6.78 13.50 -9.35
C LEU A 355 -8.29 13.40 -9.42
N ARG A 356 -8.92 14.22 -10.26
CA ARG A 356 -10.37 14.45 -10.25
C ARG A 356 -10.92 14.55 -11.67
N THR A 357 -12.17 14.16 -11.84
CA THR A 357 -12.86 14.29 -13.13
C THR A 357 -13.17 15.75 -13.47
N ALA A 358 -13.44 16.03 -14.75
CA ALA A 358 -13.70 17.38 -15.24
C ALA A 358 -14.91 18.04 -14.56
N SER A 359 -15.99 17.26 -14.31
CA SER A 359 -17.18 17.73 -13.58
C SER A 359 -16.88 18.19 -12.15
N ARG A 360 -15.74 17.76 -11.57
CA ARG A 360 -15.25 18.15 -10.25
C ARG A 360 -14.15 19.22 -10.31
N GLY A 361 -13.94 19.85 -11.47
CA GLY A 361 -12.94 20.91 -11.66
C GLY A 361 -11.59 20.40 -12.21
N GLY A 362 -11.49 19.11 -12.55
CA GLY A 362 -10.26 18.51 -13.07
C GLY A 362 -9.16 18.37 -12.03
N ASN A 363 -7.99 17.91 -12.47
CA ASN A 363 -6.83 17.74 -11.59
C ASN A 363 -6.38 19.09 -11.05
N ILE A 364 -6.11 19.15 -9.74
CA ILE A 364 -5.64 20.36 -9.06
C ILE A 364 -4.50 20.06 -8.10
N VAL A 365 -3.61 21.04 -7.89
CA VAL A 365 -2.68 20.99 -6.77
C VAL A 365 -3.41 21.50 -5.53
N SER A 366 -3.60 20.63 -4.54
CA SER A 366 -4.23 20.93 -3.26
C SER A 366 -3.17 21.07 -2.16
N THR A 367 -3.34 22.05 -1.30
CA THR A 367 -2.56 22.19 -0.04
C THR A 367 -3.41 21.88 1.18
N THR A 368 -4.60 21.33 0.98
CA THR A 368 -5.60 21.12 2.03
C THR A 368 -5.84 19.65 2.37
N VAL A 369 -5.29 18.71 1.59
CA VAL A 369 -5.42 17.25 1.78
C VAL A 369 -5.09 16.82 3.21
N HIS A 370 -4.01 17.33 3.80
CA HIS A 370 -3.65 17.03 5.21
C HIS A 370 -4.76 17.41 6.21
N ARG A 371 -5.39 18.58 5.99
CA ARG A 371 -6.49 19.07 6.83
C ARG A 371 -7.80 18.33 6.54
N GLU A 372 -8.07 18.01 5.28
CA GLU A 372 -9.26 17.29 4.84
C GLU A 372 -9.32 15.88 5.45
N HIS A 373 -8.17 15.21 5.55
CA HIS A 373 -8.01 13.93 6.26
C HIS A 373 -7.75 14.07 7.77
N ARG A 374 -7.88 15.28 8.35
CA ARG A 374 -7.71 15.57 9.78
C ARG A 374 -6.40 14.96 10.34
N CYS A 375 -5.32 15.02 9.56
CA CYS A 375 -4.08 14.34 9.90
C CYS A 375 -3.38 14.91 11.13
N ASP A 376 -3.76 16.10 11.61
CA ASP A 376 -3.32 16.63 12.90
C ASP A 376 -3.66 15.70 14.08
N LEU A 377 -4.81 15.02 14.04
CA LEU A 377 -5.21 14.01 15.02
C LEU A 377 -4.22 12.84 15.04
N TRP A 378 -3.93 12.30 13.86
CA TRP A 378 -3.17 11.06 13.66
C TRP A 378 -1.66 11.27 13.79
N ASP A 379 -1.15 12.43 13.38
CA ASP A 379 0.26 12.80 13.51
C ASP A 379 0.67 12.96 14.97
N ALA A 380 -0.24 13.42 15.84
CA ALA A 380 0.01 13.51 17.27
C ALA A 380 0.14 12.12 17.91
N ALA A 381 -0.70 11.16 17.49
CA ALA A 381 -0.64 9.78 17.97
C ALA A 381 0.61 9.02 17.50
N ALA A 382 1.17 9.39 16.35
CA ALA A 382 2.38 8.76 15.81
C ALA A 382 3.70 9.26 16.45
N ARG A 383 3.64 10.29 17.29
CA ARG A 383 4.81 10.88 18.00
C ARG A 383 4.93 10.45 19.45
N GLY A 384 3.87 9.89 20.04
CA GLY A 384 3.87 9.25 21.36
C GLY A 384 4.05 7.75 21.20
#